data_AF-A0A7C5WQG8-F1
#
_entry.id   AF-A0A7C5WQG8-F1
#
_cell.length_a   1.000
_cell.length_b   1.000
_cell.length_c   1.000
_cell.angle_alpha   90.00
_cell.angle_beta   90.00
_cell.angle_gamma   90.00
#
_symmetry.space_group_name_H-M   'P 1'
#
loop_
_entity.id
_entity.type
_entity.pdbx_description
1 polymer ?
#
loop_
_entity_poly.entity_id
_entity_poly.type
_entity_poly.pdbx_seq_one_letter_code
_entity_poly.pdbx_strand_id
1 'polypeptide(L)' 'MIVVKVGGSEGIDYAAVARDAAALWKQGRKLVLVHGGSAETNRIAEALGHPPVFLEHPGGLTSRLTDR' A
#
# COMPACT_ATOMS: atom_id res chain seq x y z
N MET A 1 18.32 12.02 3.32
CA MET A 1 17.03 11.42 3.74
C MET A 1 16.48 10.66 2.56
N ILE A 2 15.99 9.43 2.75
CA ILE A 2 15.33 8.62 1.70
C ILE A 2 13.88 8.41 2.11
N VAL A 3 12.95 8.63 1.19
CA VAL A 3 11.53 8.30 1.36
C VAL A 3 11.20 7.14 0.44
N VAL A 4 10.67 6.05 0.98
CA VAL A 4 10.30 4.85 0.21
C VAL A 4 8.80 4.61 0.34
N LYS A 5 8.09 4.65 -0.80
CA LYS A 5 6.69 4.27 -0.87
C LYS A 5 6.59 2.82 -1.32
N VAL A 6 6.26 1.93 -0.39
CA VAL A 6 5.97 0.53 -0.67
C VAL A 6 4.57 0.44 -1.28
N GLY A 7 4.43 -0.35 -2.35
CA GLY A 7 3.15 -0.59 -3.02
C GLY A 7 2.07 -1.18 -2.09
N GLY A 8 0.84 -1.25 -2.60
CA GLY A 8 -0.28 -1.93 -1.93
C GLY A 8 -0.94 -2.98 -2.81
N SER A 9 -0.34 -3.30 -3.95
CA SER A 9 -0.78 -4.36 -4.85
C SER A 9 -0.44 -5.74 -4.27
N GLU A 10 -1.01 -6.78 -4.87
CA GLU A 10 -0.63 -8.15 -4.55
C GLU A 10 0.83 -8.44 -4.92
N GLY A 11 1.44 -9.42 -4.24
CA GLY A 11 2.79 -9.91 -4.56
C GLY A 11 3.96 -9.11 -3.99
N ILE A 12 3.72 -8.11 -3.15
CA ILE A 12 4.81 -7.40 -2.46
C ILE A 12 5.45 -8.33 -1.42
N ASP A 13 6.74 -8.61 -1.58
CA ASP A 13 7.55 -9.28 -0.56
C ASP A 13 7.94 -8.29 0.55
N TYR A 14 7.04 -8.12 1.52
CA TYR A 14 7.27 -7.25 2.67
C TYR A 14 8.48 -7.68 3.52
N ALA A 15 8.81 -8.98 3.55
CA ALA A 15 9.97 -9.47 4.29
C ALA A 15 11.28 -9.00 3.62
N ALA A 16 11.36 -9.05 2.29
CA ALA A 16 12.49 -8.51 1.55
C ALA A 16 12.63 -7.00 1.75
N VAL A 17 11.53 -6.24 1.62
CA VAL A 17 11.54 -4.78 1.84
C VAL A 17 12.00 -4.44 3.26
N ALA A 18 11.46 -5.13 4.28
CA ALA A 18 11.82 -4.91 5.66
C ALA A 18 13.30 -5.23 5.93
N ARG A 19 13.82 -6.34 5.37
CA ARG A 19 15.24 -6.71 5.50
C ARG A 19 16.16 -5.63 4.92
N ASP A 20 15.86 -5.13 3.73
CA ASP A 20 16.70 -4.14 3.06
C ASP A 20 16.62 -2.77 3.75
N ALA A 21 15.42 -2.33 4.12
CA ALA A 21 15.24 -1.10 4.89
C ALA A 21 15.97 -1.15 6.24
N ALA A 22 15.93 -2.29 6.93
CA ALA A 22 16.67 -2.49 8.17
C ALA A 22 18.18 -2.47 7.95
N ALA A 23 18.69 -3.06 6.87
CA ALA A 23 20.11 -3.02 6.53
C ALA A 23 20.58 -1.57 6.27
N LEU A 24 19.83 -0.81 5.47
CA LEU A 24 20.12 0.60 5.19
C LEU A 24 20.05 1.47 6.46
N TRP A 25 19.06 1.24 7.33
CA TRP A 25 18.97 1.95 8.61
C TRP A 25 20.19 1.70 9.50
N LYS A 26 20.64 0.43 9.60
CA LYS A 26 21.85 0.06 10.36
C LYS A 26 23.12 0.68 9.80
N GLN A 27 23.16 0.98 8.50
CA GLN A 27 24.26 1.74 7.85
C GLN A 27 24.16 3.26 8.08
N GLY A 28 23.26 3.73 8.95
CA GLY A 28 23.10 5.14 9.28
C GLY A 28 22.25 5.93 8.27
N ARG A 29 21.59 5.27 7.31
CA ARG A 29 20.71 5.95 6.36
C ARG A 29 19.43 6.39 7.07
N LYS A 30 19.06 7.67 6.91
CA LYS A 30 17.77 8.21 7.37
C LYS A 30 16.69 7.84 6.37
N LEU A 31 15.67 7.11 6.84
CA LEU A 31 14.57 6.56 6.04
C LEU A 31 13.22 7.05 6.56
N VAL A 32 12.28 7.29 5.65
CA VAL A 32 10.84 7.38 5.92
C VAL A 32 10.15 6.34 5.04
N LEU A 33 9.48 5.38 5.66
CA LEU A 33 8.71 4.35 4.97
C LEU A 33 7.22 4.74 4.98
N VAL A 34 6.59 4.67 3.82
CA VAL A 34 5.14 4.77 3.65
C VAL A 34 4.69 3.54 2.89
N HIS A 35 3.53 2.96 3.19
CA HIS A 35 3.02 1.77 2.49
C HIS A 35 1.59 1.97 1.98
N GLY A 36 1.13 1.07 1.12
CA GLY A 36 -0.28 0.93 0.75
C GLY A 36 -0.86 -0.37 1.30
N GLY A 37 -2.04 -0.75 0.80
CA GLY A 37 -2.67 -2.04 1.12
C GLY A 37 -3.92 -2.34 0.28
N SER A 38 -4.06 -1.74 -0.90
CA SER A 38 -5.31 -1.77 -1.68
C SER A 38 -5.80 -3.17 -2.06
N ALA A 39 -4.89 -4.08 -2.43
CA ALA A 39 -5.25 -5.45 -2.80
C ALA A 39 -5.76 -6.25 -1.59
N GLU A 40 -5.08 -6.13 -0.45
CA GLU A 40 -5.50 -6.81 0.78
C GLU A 40 -6.79 -6.24 1.34
N THR A 41 -6.97 -4.91 1.31
CA THR A 41 -8.24 -4.27 1.64
C THR A 41 -9.37 -4.77 0.76
N ASN A 42 -9.17 -4.93 -0.56
CA ASN A 42 -10.21 -5.49 -1.44
C ASN A 42 -10.63 -6.90 -0.99
N ARG A 43 -9.65 -7.78 -0.78
CA ARG A 43 -9.88 -9.17 -0.41
C ARG A 43 -10.62 -9.30 0.92
N ILE A 44 -10.23 -8.50 1.91
CA ILE A 44 -10.89 -8.48 3.23
C ILE A 44 -12.31 -7.92 3.11
N ALA A 45 -12.50 -6.83 2.36
CA ALA A 45 -13.81 -6.21 2.20
C ALA A 45 -14.81 -7.17 1.52
N GLU A 46 -14.38 -7.91 0.50
CA GLU A 46 -15.17 -9.00 -0.11
C GLU A 46 -15.51 -10.11 0.89
N ALA A 47 -14.53 -10.57 1.67
CA ALA A 47 -14.74 -11.62 2.68
C ALA A 47 -15.71 -11.20 3.81
N LEU A 48 -15.79 -9.90 4.10
CA LEU A 48 -16.71 -9.33 5.09
C LEU A 48 -18.09 -9.00 4.51
N GLY A 49 -18.33 -9.25 3.22
CA GLY A 49 -19.62 -8.94 2.57
C GLY A 49 -19.82 -7.45 2.28
N HIS A 50 -18.75 -6.65 2.27
CA HIS A 50 -18.77 -5.23 1.91
C HIS A 50 -17.85 -4.97 0.70
N PRO A 51 -18.24 -5.43 -0.51
CA PRO A 51 -17.36 -5.41 -1.67
C PRO A 51 -16.93 -3.96 -2.04
N PRO A 52 -15.68 -3.77 -2.50
CA PRO A 52 -15.18 -2.46 -2.92
C PRO A 52 -16.02 -1.80 -3.99
N VAL A 53 -16.31 -0.50 -3.80
CA VAL A 53 -16.85 0.36 -4.85
C VAL A 53 -15.77 1.35 -5.29
N PHE A 54 -15.62 1.53 -6.60
CA PHE A 54 -14.70 2.49 -7.19
C PHE A 54 -15.48 3.56 -7.95
N LEU A 55 -15.02 4.81 -7.80
CA LEU A 55 -15.55 5.98 -8.48
C LEU A 55 -14.64 6.33 -9.64
N GLU A 56 -15.22 6.57 -10.82
CA GLU A 56 -14.52 7.18 -11.95
C GLU A 56 -14.78 8.68 -11.96
N HIS A 57 -13.70 9.47 -12.04
CA HIS A 57 -13.74 10.92 -12.07
C HIS A 57 -13.67 11.44 -13.51
N PRO A 58 -14.17 12.66 -13.78
CA PRO A 58 -13.87 13.35 -15.02
C PRO A 58 -12.35 13.40 -15.25
N GLY A 59 -11.89 12.96 -16.42
CA GLY A 59 -10.46 12.84 -16.74
C GLY A 59 -9.84 11.47 -16.46
N GLY A 60 -10.64 10.46 -16.07
CA GLY A 60 -10.22 9.05 -16.07
C GLY A 60 -9.47 8.59 -14.82
N LEU A 61 -9.37 9.41 -13.79
CA LEU A 61 -8.86 8.95 -12.49
C LEU A 61 -9.90 8.06 -11.79
N THR A 62 -9.40 7.09 -11.02
CA THR A 62 -10.24 6.18 -10.23
C THR A 62 -9.86 6.27 -8.75
N SER A 63 -10.86 6.28 -7.87
CA SER A 63 -10.65 6.22 -6.41
C SER A 63 -11.60 5.23 -5.76
N ARG A 64 -11.22 4.64 -4.63
CA ARG A 64 -12.14 3.85 -3.80
C ARG A 64 -13.17 4.76 -3.15
N LEU A 65 -14.46 4.43 -3.24
CA LEU A 65 -15.49 5.00 -2.38
C LEU A 65 -15.25 4.48 -0.95
N THR A 66 -15.00 5.40 -0.01
CA THR A 66 -14.82 5.07 1.40
C THR A 66 -16.03 5.62 2.14
N ASP A 67 -17.02 4.76 2.35
CA ASP A 67 -18.32 5.08 2.96
C ASP A 67 -18.24 5.20 4.50
N ARG A 68 -19.38 5.49 5.15
CA ARG A 68 -19.51 5.72 6.59
C ARG A 68 -20.07 4.51 7.32
#